data_AF-P81783-F1
#
_entry.id   AF-P81783-F1
#
_cell.length_a   1.000
_cell.length_b   1.000
_cell.length_c   1.000
_cell.angle_alpha   90.00
_cell.angle_beta   90.00
_cell.angle_gamma   90.00
#
_symmetry.space_group_name_H-M   'P 1'
#
loop_
_entity.id
_entity.type
_entity.pdbx_description
1 polymer ?
#
loop_
_entity_poly.entity_id
_entity_poly.type
_entity_poly.pdbx_seq_one_letter_code
_entity_poly.pdbx_strand_id
1 'polypeptide(L)'
;MKTLLLTLVVVTIVCLDLGYTMKCKICNFDTCRAGELKVCASGEKYCFKESWREARGTRIERGCAATCPKGSVYGLYVLCCTTDDCN
;
A
#
# COMPACT_ATOMS: atom_id res chain seq x y z
N MET A 1 -10.99 -3.03 -39.77
CA MET A 1 -11.67 -2.70 -38.50
C MET A 1 -11.11 -3.41 -37.26
N LYS A 2 -10.36 -4.52 -37.35
CA LYS A 2 -9.81 -5.21 -36.16
C LYS A 2 -8.65 -4.46 -35.47
N THR A 3 -7.79 -3.80 -36.24
CA THR A 3 -6.64 -3.04 -35.71
C THR A 3 -7.07 -1.87 -34.83
N LEU A 4 -8.07 -1.09 -35.26
CA LEU A 4 -8.66 0.00 -34.47
C LEU A 4 -9.24 -0.46 -33.12
N LEU A 5 -9.94 -1.61 -33.12
CA LEU A 5 -10.49 -2.20 -31.90
C LEU A 5 -9.37 -2.65 -30.96
N LEU A 6 -8.35 -3.35 -31.47
CA LEU A 6 -7.21 -3.79 -30.67
C LEU A 6 -6.45 -2.60 -30.07
N THR A 7 -6.20 -1.53 -30.84
CA THR A 7 -5.52 -0.33 -30.32
C THR A 7 -6.33 0.35 -29.22
N LEU A 8 -7.66 0.44 -29.37
CA LEU A 8 -8.51 1.05 -28.35
C LEU A 8 -8.47 0.25 -27.04
N VAL A 9 -8.56 -1.09 -27.14
CA VAL A 9 -8.49 -1.98 -25.97
C VAL A 9 -7.14 -1.85 -25.26
N VAL A 10 -6.03 -1.85 -26.01
CA VAL A 10 -4.68 -1.69 -25.43
C VAL A 10 -4.54 -0.34 -24.73
N VAL A 11 -4.99 0.76 -25.35
CA VAL A 11 -4.96 2.10 -24.74
C VAL A 11 -5.78 2.13 -23.44
N THR A 12 -6.97 1.53 -23.41
CA THR A 12 -7.79 1.49 -22.19
C THR A 12 -7.13 0.72 -21.06
N ILE A 13 -6.49 -0.42 -21.34
CA ILE A 13 -5.79 -1.22 -20.33
C ILE A 13 -4.62 -0.43 -19.77
N VAL A 14 -3.79 0.17 -20.63
CA VAL A 14 -2.66 1.01 -20.22
C VAL A 14 -3.16 2.20 -19.38
N CYS A 15 -4.22 2.89 -19.79
CA CYS A 15 -4.77 4.02 -19.03
C CYS A 15 -5.37 3.59 -17.67
N LEU A 16 -5.97 2.41 -17.58
CA LEU A 16 -6.50 1.85 -16.32
C LEU A 16 -5.36 1.51 -15.36
N ASP A 17 -4.31 0.86 -15.84
CA ASP A 17 -3.14 0.51 -15.03
C ASP A 17 -2.37 1.75 -14.56
N LEU A 18 -2.28 2.80 -15.40
CA LEU A 18 -1.68 4.08 -15.00
C LEU A 18 -2.55 4.86 -14.02
N GLY A 19 -3.87 4.69 -14.06
CA GLY A 19 -4.82 5.40 -13.20
C GLY A 19 -5.09 4.72 -11.86
N TYR A 20 -4.86 3.41 -11.76
CA TYR A 20 -5.06 2.69 -10.51
C TYR A 20 -4.00 3.11 -9.48
N THR A 21 -4.49 3.56 -8.34
CA THR A 21 -3.67 3.91 -7.18
C THR A 21 -4.13 3.05 -6.00
N MET A 22 -3.20 2.26 -5.48
CA MET A 22 -3.42 1.38 -4.32
C MET A 22 -3.76 2.22 -3.07
N LYS A 23 -4.57 1.67 -2.19
CA LYS A 23 -4.97 2.27 -0.91
C LYS A 23 -4.48 1.42 0.26
N CYS A 24 -3.83 2.05 1.23
CA CYS A 24 -3.33 1.37 2.44
C CYS A 24 -3.93 1.96 3.71
N LYS A 25 -4.02 1.15 4.77
CA LYS A 25 -4.33 1.64 6.11
C LYS A 25 -3.22 2.55 6.62
N ILE A 26 -3.62 3.55 7.40
CA ILE A 26 -2.70 4.53 8.04
C ILE A 26 -2.91 4.69 9.55
N CYS A 27 -3.76 3.87 10.16
CA CYS A 27 -3.98 3.94 11.60
C CYS A 27 -2.75 3.41 12.37
N ASN A 28 -2.59 3.84 13.62
CA ASN A 28 -1.46 3.47 14.49
C ASN A 28 -1.85 2.51 15.64
N PHE A 29 -2.98 1.83 15.50
CA PHE A 29 -3.52 0.87 16.49
C PHE A 29 -3.69 -0.52 15.86
N ASP A 30 -3.96 -1.56 16.64
CA ASP A 30 -4.14 -2.90 16.07
C ASP A 30 -5.34 -2.98 15.12
N THR A 31 -6.40 -2.23 15.42
CA THR A 31 -7.60 -2.11 14.59
C THR A 31 -7.71 -0.70 14.02
N CYS A 32 -7.97 -0.59 12.72
CA CYS A 32 -8.29 0.69 12.09
C CYS A 32 -9.80 0.92 12.04
N ARG A 33 -10.22 2.17 12.14
CA ARG A 33 -11.60 2.58 11.85
C ARG A 33 -11.80 2.60 10.33
N ALA A 34 -13.06 2.46 9.92
CA ALA A 34 -13.43 2.61 8.52
C ALA A 34 -13.00 4.00 8.00
N GLY A 35 -12.36 4.03 6.84
CA GLY A 35 -11.90 5.26 6.19
C GLY A 35 -10.50 5.74 6.59
N GLU A 36 -9.80 5.08 7.52
CA GLU A 36 -8.39 5.40 7.82
C GLU A 36 -7.45 4.85 6.74
N LEU A 37 -7.66 5.30 5.51
CA LEU A 37 -6.96 4.89 4.31
C LEU A 37 -6.26 6.08 3.65
N LYS A 38 -5.10 5.81 3.05
CA LYS A 38 -4.39 6.74 2.18
C LYS A 38 -4.27 6.15 0.79
N VAL A 39 -4.50 6.98 -0.23
CA VAL A 39 -4.14 6.66 -1.62
C VAL A 39 -2.64 6.80 -1.78
N CYS A 40 -1.98 5.75 -2.24
CA CYS A 40 -0.54 5.72 -2.45
C CYS A 40 -0.14 6.51 -3.69
N ALA A 41 1.04 7.14 -3.63
CA ALA A 41 1.61 7.84 -4.75
C ALA A 41 2.05 6.87 -5.86
N SER A 42 2.18 7.38 -7.08
CA SER A 42 2.73 6.59 -8.18
C SER A 42 4.14 6.10 -7.81
N GLY A 43 4.35 4.78 -7.89
CA GLY A 43 5.60 4.13 -7.49
C GLY A 43 5.60 3.53 -6.08
N GLU A 44 4.65 3.89 -5.20
CA GLU A 44 4.46 3.24 -3.90
C GLU A 44 3.66 1.93 -4.08
N LYS A 45 4.38 0.81 -4.29
CA LYS A 45 3.79 -0.49 -4.65
C LYS A 45 3.46 -1.40 -3.48
N TYR A 46 3.83 -1.00 -2.26
CA TYR A 46 3.59 -1.77 -1.05
C TYR A 46 2.76 -0.98 -0.04
N CYS A 47 1.75 -1.63 0.52
CA CYS A 47 1.26 -1.29 1.85
C CYS A 47 2.18 -1.94 2.87
N PHE A 48 2.56 -1.22 3.93
CA PHE A 48 3.35 -1.77 5.01
C PHE A 48 2.66 -1.56 6.36
N LYS A 49 2.92 -2.50 7.29
CA LYS A 49 2.66 -2.35 8.72
C LYS A 49 3.94 -2.74 9.45
N GLU A 50 4.53 -1.79 10.16
CA GLU A 50 5.64 -2.04 11.06
C GLU A 50 5.16 -1.94 12.51
N SER A 51 5.69 -2.81 13.37
CA SER A 51 5.45 -2.71 14.81
C SER A 51 6.73 -2.95 15.60
N TRP A 52 6.92 -2.15 16.65
CA TRP A 52 8.08 -2.20 17.53
C TRP A 52 7.69 -1.97 18.98
N ARG A 53 8.52 -2.46 19.90
CA ARG A 53 8.34 -2.20 21.32
C ARG A 53 9.04 -0.91 21.70
N GLU A 54 8.33 -0.08 22.43
CA GLU A 54 8.85 1.07 23.15
C GLU A 54 8.64 0.89 24.65
N ALA A 55 9.25 1.77 25.46
CA ALA A 55 9.13 1.74 26.92
C ALA A 55 7.66 1.79 27.42
N ARG A 56 6.75 2.37 26.63
CA ARG A 56 5.33 2.57 26.99
C ARG A 56 4.36 1.65 26.24
N GLY A 57 4.86 0.60 25.57
CA GLY A 57 4.03 -0.38 24.85
C GLY A 57 4.49 -0.61 23.42
N THR A 58 3.63 -1.22 22.61
CA THR A 58 3.88 -1.44 21.19
C THR A 58 3.45 -0.22 20.38
N ARG A 59 4.31 0.26 19.49
CA ARG A 59 3.93 1.20 18.43
C ARG A 59 3.67 0.46 17.14
N ILE A 60 2.75 1.00 16.37
CA ILE A 60 2.42 0.50 15.04
C ILE A 60 2.44 1.68 14.09
N GLU A 61 3.13 1.51 12.98
CA GLU A 61 3.15 2.44 11.87
C GLU A 61 2.67 1.74 10.61
N ARG A 62 1.89 2.45 9.80
CA ARG A 62 1.34 1.93 8.56
C ARG A 62 1.41 2.97 7.46
N GLY A 63 1.52 2.51 6.23
CA GLY A 63 1.39 3.40 5.09
C GLY A 63 1.74 2.74 3.77
N CYS A 64 2.04 3.61 2.81
CA CYS A 64 2.49 3.26 1.48
C CYS A 64 4.03 3.33 1.43
N ALA A 65 4.66 2.46 0.66
CA ALA A 65 6.10 2.49 0.43
C ALA A 65 6.46 2.00 -0.99
N ALA A 66 7.51 2.57 -1.58
CA ALA A 66 8.05 2.14 -2.87
C ALA A 66 8.77 0.79 -2.78
N THR A 67 9.38 0.52 -1.63
CA THR A 67 10.04 -0.75 -1.27
C THR A 67 9.50 -1.23 0.06
N CYS A 68 9.47 -2.54 0.30
CA CYS A 68 9.13 -3.05 1.62
C CYS A 68 10.21 -2.61 2.64
N PRO A 69 9.84 -1.88 3.71
CA PRO A 69 10.80 -1.44 4.71
C PRO A 69 11.58 -2.61 5.31
N LYS A 70 12.88 -2.43 5.51
CA LYS A 70 13.67 -3.34 6.34
C LYS A 70 13.37 -2.94 7.77
N GLY A 71 12.76 -3.82 8.55
CA GLY A 71 12.34 -3.52 9.92
C GLY A 71 13.45 -2.88 10.74
N SER A 72 13.05 -2.01 11.66
CA SER A 72 13.97 -1.38 12.59
C SER A 72 14.67 -2.43 13.48
N VAL A 73 15.85 -2.09 14.02
CA VAL A 73 16.60 -2.97 14.96
C VAL A 73 15.75 -3.30 16.21
N TYR A 74 14.78 -2.44 16.53
CA TYR A 74 13.81 -2.61 17.61
C TYR A 74 12.46 -3.18 17.13
N GLY A 75 12.29 -3.32 15.81
CA GLY A 75 11.09 -3.75 15.12
C GLY A 75 10.91 -5.25 15.21
N LEU A 76 9.82 -5.67 15.85
CA LEU A 76 9.49 -7.09 15.98
C LEU A 76 8.92 -7.66 14.67
N TYR A 77 8.26 -6.82 13.87
CA TYR A 77 7.51 -7.31 12.73
C TYR A 77 7.28 -6.22 11.68
N VAL A 78 7.61 -6.55 10.43
CA VAL A 78 7.20 -5.81 9.23
C VAL A 78 6.36 -6.72 8.37
N LEU A 79 5.14 -6.29 8.08
CA LEU A 79 4.29 -6.85 7.04
C LEU A 79 4.32 -5.92 5.84
N CYS A 80 4.48 -6.51 4.66
CA CYS A 80 4.29 -5.83 3.39
C CYS A 80 3.34 -6.63 2.51
N CYS A 81 2.48 -5.94 1.77
CA CYS A 81 1.53 -6.54 0.86
C CYS A 81 1.21 -5.54 -0.27
N THR A 82 0.61 -6.00 -1.37
CA THR A 82 0.53 -5.25 -2.64
C THR A 82 -0.90 -5.11 -3.15
N THR A 83 -1.87 -5.12 -2.25
CA THR A 83 -3.31 -5.06 -2.54
C THR A 83 -3.97 -4.01 -1.65
N ASP A 84 -5.16 -3.52 -2.02
CA ASP A 84 -5.88 -2.56 -1.19
C ASP A 84 -6.15 -3.08 0.23
N ASP A 85 -5.97 -2.21 1.24
CA ASP A 85 -6.36 -2.41 2.64
C ASP A 85 -5.73 -3.63 3.35
N CYS A 86 -4.62 -4.15 2.81
CA CYS A 86 -4.05 -5.43 3.25
C CYS A 86 -3.15 -5.35 4.49
N ASN A 87 -2.67 -4.15 4.85
CA ASN A 87 -1.77 -3.92 5.98
C ASN A 87 -2.50 -3.68 7.32
#